data_AF-X1JXZ5-F1
#
_entry.id   AF-X1JXZ5-F1
#
_cell.length_a   1.000
_cell.length_b   1.000
_cell.length_c   1.000
_cell.angle_alpha   90.00
_cell.angle_beta   90.00
_cell.angle_gamma   90.00
#
_symmetry.space_group_name_H-M   'P 1'
#
loop_
_entity.id
_entity.type
_entity.pdbx_description
1 polymer ?
#
loop_
_entity_poly.entity_id
_entity_poly.type
_entity_poly.pdbx_seq_one_letter_code
_entity_poly.pdbx_strand_id
1 'polypeptide(L)'
;MRKILQTLDKKGLVKLYKGKNGGSLLIASLDRIFLPGLAEIFQGKLNECILENKICPDRSACILRKKINAVEKCENNKKRKK
;
A
#
# COMPACT_ATOMS: atom_id res chain seq x y z
N MET A 1 10.77 12.68 3.83
CA MET A 1 10.98 12.21 2.43
C MET A 1 11.96 11.04 2.29
N ARG A 2 13.17 11.08 2.88
CA ARG A 2 14.21 10.04 2.68
C ARG A 2 13.75 8.59 2.95
N LYS A 3 13.00 8.35 4.03
CA LYS A 3 12.51 7.01 4.40
C LYS A 3 11.49 6.44 3.39
N ILE A 4 10.62 7.27 2.83
CA ILE A 4 9.57 6.84 1.88
C ILE A 4 10.21 6.27 0.62
N LEU A 5 11.13 7.01 0.01
CA LEU A 5 11.83 6.59 -1.20
C LEU A 5 12.70 5.35 -0.96
N GLN A 6 13.34 5.25 0.21
CA GLN A 6 14.11 4.07 0.60
C GLN A 6 13.23 2.82 0.74
N THR A 7 12.03 2.95 1.30
CA THR A 7 11.07 1.85 1.39
C THR A 7 10.59 1.43 -0.01
N LEU A 8 10.32 2.39 -0.90
CA LEU A 8 9.93 2.11 -2.28
C LEU A 8 11.05 1.43 -3.09
N ASP A 9 12.30 1.80 -2.85
CA ASP A 9 13.48 1.19 -3.46
C ASP A 9 13.67 -0.26 -3.00
N LYS A 10 13.53 -0.53 -1.69
CA LYS A 10 13.51 -1.90 -1.15
C LYS A 10 12.37 -2.76 -1.70
N LYS A 11 11.24 -2.15 -2.06
CA LYS A 11 10.08 -2.83 -2.67
C LYS A 11 10.18 -2.94 -4.20
N GLY A 12 11.27 -2.44 -4.80
CA GLY A 12 11.50 -2.54 -6.25
C GLY A 12 10.60 -1.65 -7.10
N LEU A 13 9.96 -0.63 -6.51
CA LEU A 13 9.09 0.31 -7.24
C LEU A 13 9.89 1.48 -7.82
N VAL A 14 10.95 1.87 -7.12
CA VAL A 14 11.82 3.01 -7.44
C VAL A 14 13.27 2.55 -7.38
N LYS A 15 14.18 3.19 -8.09
CA LYS A 15 15.63 3.02 -7.96
C LYS A 15 16.22 4.29 -7.38
N LEU A 16 16.93 4.19 -6.26
CA LEU A 16 17.68 5.30 -5.67
C LEU A 16 19.13 5.34 -6.17
N TYR A 17 19.54 6.48 -6.72
CA TYR A 17 20.91 6.75 -7.14
C TYR A 17 21.60 7.67 -6.13
N LYS A 18 22.78 7.29 -5.66
CA LYS A 18 23.58 8.07 -4.71
C LYS A 18 24.56 8.99 -5.44
N GLY A 19 24.93 10.12 -4.81
CA GLY A 19 25.95 11.05 -5.31
C GLY A 19 25.41 12.47 -5.51
N LYS A 20 26.28 13.39 -5.95
CA LYS A 20 25.97 14.82 -6.16
C LYS A 20 24.85 15.06 -7.19
N ASN A 21 24.75 14.15 -8.18
CA ASN A 21 23.66 14.10 -9.17
C ASN A 21 22.74 12.88 -8.95
N GLY A 22 22.69 12.38 -7.71
CA GLY A 22 21.78 11.30 -7.34
C GLY A 22 20.32 11.72 -7.41
N GLY A 23 19.42 10.74 -7.31
CA GLY A 23 17.98 10.96 -7.44
C GLY A 23 17.20 9.67 -7.30
N SER A 24 15.95 9.68 -7.73
CA SER A 24 15.08 8.50 -7.73
C SER A 24 14.38 8.34 -9.06
N LEU A 25 14.42 7.15 -9.64
CA LEU A 25 13.74 6.82 -10.88
C LEU A 25 12.63 5.79 -10.62
N LEU A 26 11.44 6.02 -11.16
CA LEU A 26 10.38 5.02 -11.14
C LEU A 26 10.76 3.88 -12.10
N ILE A 27 10.91 2.66 -11.59
CA ILE A 27 11.30 1.49 -12.40
C ILE A 27 10.16 0.51 -12.61
N ALA A 28 9.12 0.57 -11.78
CA ALA A 28 7.92 -0.23 -11.96
C ALA A 28 7.00 0.40 -13.03
N SER A 29 6.41 -0.45 -13.88
CA SER A 29 5.30 -0.02 -14.74
C SER A 29 4.17 0.54 -13.87
N LEU A 30 3.54 1.63 -14.34
CA LEU A 30 2.38 2.24 -13.69
C LEU A 30 1.26 1.21 -13.46
N ASP A 31 1.11 0.24 -14.36
CA ASP A 31 0.13 -0.86 -14.26
C ASP A 31 0.39 -1.81 -13.09
N ARG A 32 1.56 -1.71 -12.45
CA ARG A 32 1.95 -2.51 -11.28
C ARG A 32 1.89 -1.70 -9.98
N ILE A 33 1.66 -0.38 -10.07
CA ILE A 33 1.62 0.52 -8.91
C ILE A 33 0.15 0.76 -8.54
N PHE A 34 -0.33 -0.02 -7.59
CA PHE A 34 -1.69 0.09 -7.10
C PHE A 34 -1.75 0.82 -5.77
N LEU A 35 -2.74 1.71 -5.62
CA LEU A 35 -2.97 2.47 -4.39
C LEU A 35 -3.10 1.57 -3.14
N PRO A 36 -3.84 0.45 -3.17
CA PRO A 36 -3.92 -0.47 -2.03
C PRO A 36 -2.57 -1.10 -1.68
N GLY A 37 -1.74 -1.40 -2.68
CA GLY A 37 -0.40 -1.94 -2.46
C GLY A 37 0.54 -0.91 -1.81
N LEU A 38 0.44 0.36 -2.21
CA LEU A 38 1.17 1.45 -1.58
C LEU A 38 0.70 1.69 -0.13
N ALA A 39 -0.61 1.70 0.09
CA ALA A 39 -1.18 1.79 1.44
C ALA A 39 -0.69 0.63 2.33
N GLU A 40 -0.67 -0.60 1.81
CA GLU A 40 -0.16 -1.78 2.52
C GLU A 40 1.34 -1.65 2.88
N ILE A 41 2.14 -1.05 2.00
CA ILE A 41 3.58 -0.84 2.24
C ILE A 41 3.83 0.16 3.39
N PHE A 42 3.01 1.19 3.54
CA PHE A 42 3.25 2.28 4.51
C PHE A 42 2.41 2.19 5.78
N GLN A 43 1.17 1.73 5.68
CA GLN A 43 0.19 1.72 6.77
C GLN A 43 -0.24 0.30 7.19
N GLY A 44 0.10 -0.73 6.40
CA GLY A 44 -0.40 -2.09 6.64
C GLY A 44 -1.81 -2.30 6.06
N LYS A 45 -2.56 -3.29 6.57
CA LYS A 45 -3.89 -3.61 6.03
C LYS A 45 -4.87 -2.45 6.29
N LEU A 46 -5.55 -1.97 5.24
CA LEU A 46 -6.57 -0.91 5.36
C LEU A 46 -7.75 -1.34 6.24
N ASN A 47 -7.94 -2.64 6.46
CA ASN A 47 -9.06 -3.20 7.21
C ASN A 47 -8.82 -3.29 8.73
N GLU A 48 -7.68 -2.80 9.21
CA GLU A 48 -7.52 -2.58 10.65
C GLU A 48 -8.41 -1.41 11.03
N CYS A 49 -9.68 -1.70 11.29
CA CYS A 49 -10.67 -0.74 11.73
C CYS A 49 -10.20 -0.16 13.08
N ILE A 50 -9.53 1.00 13.01
CA ILE A 50 -8.97 1.75 14.12
C ILE A 50 -9.78 3.03 14.26
N LEU A 51 -10.33 3.26 15.45
CA LEU A 51 -11.10 4.45 15.80
C LEU A 51 -10.39 5.10 16.99
N GLU A 52 -9.96 6.36 16.84
CA GLU A 52 -9.24 7.11 17.89
C GLU A 52 -8.04 6.35 18.49
N ASN A 53 -7.21 5.74 17.64
CA ASN A 53 -6.06 4.91 18.02
C ASN A 53 -6.40 3.64 18.82
N LYS A 54 -7.68 3.29 18.95
CA LYS A 54 -8.15 2.04 19.56
C LYS A 54 -8.70 1.10 18.49
N ILE A 55 -8.57 -0.19 18.74
CA ILE A 55 -9.21 -1.21 17.92
C ILE A 55 -10.73 -1.04 18.02
N CYS A 56 -11.43 -0.92 16.89
CA CYS A 56 -12.88 -0.82 16.87
C CYS A 56 -13.51 -2.04 17.57
N PRO A 57 -14.38 -1.85 18.58
CA PRO A 57 -15.00 -2.94 19.33
C PRO A 57 -15.95 -3.77 18.44
N ASP A 58 -16.70 -3.12 17.54
CA ASP A 58 -17.68 -3.76 16.66
C ASP A 58 -17.09 -4.24 15.32
N ARG A 59 -15.90 -4.83 15.37
CA ARG A 59 -15.18 -5.32 14.16
C ARG A 59 -15.96 -6.35 13.36
N SER A 60 -16.83 -7.15 13.98
CA SER A 60 -17.65 -8.19 13.33
C SER A 60 -18.91 -7.64 12.69
N ALA A 61 -19.53 -6.62 13.28
CA ALA A 61 -20.77 -6.00 12.82
C ALA A 61 -20.55 -4.80 11.88
N CYS A 62 -19.33 -4.26 11.81
CA CYS A 62 -19.01 -3.07 11.02
C CYS A 62 -19.30 -3.26 9.52
N ILE A 63 -20.35 -2.57 9.03
CA ILE A 63 -20.75 -2.54 7.62
C ILE A 63 -19.64 -1.93 6.76
N LEU A 64 -18.94 -0.91 7.28
CA LEU A 64 -17.84 -0.26 6.58
C LEU A 64 -16.70 -1.24 6.31
N ARG A 65 -16.31 -2.04 7.31
CA ARG A 65 -15.29 -3.08 7.14
C ARG A 65 -15.67 -4.13 6.10
N LYS A 66 -16.94 -4.53 6.03
CA LYS A 66 -17.43 -5.45 4.98
C LYS A 66 -17.29 -4.84 3.58
N LYS A 67 -17.63 -3.56 3.42
CA LYS A 67 -17.47 -2.83 2.15
C LYS A 67 -16.00 -2.66 1.75
N ILE A 68 -15.13 -2.25 2.69
CA ILE A 68 -13.68 -2.10 2.43
C ILE A 68 -13.07 -3.46 2.08
N ASN A 69 -13.38 -4.52 2.82
CA ASN A 69 -12.96 -5.88 2.47
C ASN A 69 -13.41 -6.29 1.06
N ALA A 70 -14.63 -5.94 0.65
CA ALA A 70 -15.12 -6.24 -0.70
C ALA A 70 -14.31 -5.51 -1.77
N VAL A 71 -14.01 -4.22 -1.57
CA VAL A 71 -13.16 -3.42 -2.48
C VAL A 71 -11.76 -4.02 -2.58
N GLU A 72 -11.13 -4.36 -1.45
CA GLU A 72 -9.82 -5.01 -1.46
C GLU A 72 -9.82 -6.38 -2.17
N LYS A 73 -10.89 -7.17 -2.00
CA LYS A 73 -11.01 -8.49 -2.61
C LYS A 73 -11.19 -8.39 -4.13
N CYS A 74 -11.90 -7.37 -4.61
CA CYS A 74 -12.03 -7.08 -6.05
C CYS A 74 -10.67 -6.72 -6.68
N GLU A 75 -9.84 -5.93 -6.00
CA GLU A 75 -8.54 -5.49 -6.51
C GLU A 75 -7.48 -6.61 -6.47
N ASN A 76 -7.49 -7.48 -5.44
CA ASN A 76 -6.55 -8.62 -5.36
C ASN A 76 -6.76 -9.67 -6.46
N ASN A 77 -7.92 -9.71 -7.11
CA ASN A 77 -8.20 -10.65 -8.20
C ASN A 77 -7.44 -10.31 -9.50
N LYS A 78 -6.94 -9.08 -9.64
CA LYS A 78 -6.02 -8.68 -10.75
C LYS A 78 -4.57 -9.14 -10.52
N LYS A 79 -4.16 -9.40 -9.26
CA LYS A 79 -2.77 -9.81 -8.91
C LYS A 79 -2.40 -11.23 -9.35
N ARG A 80 -3.35 -12.07 -9.79
CA ARG A 80 -3.12 -13.51 -10.10
C ARG A 80 -3.25 -13.89 -11.58
N LYS A 81 -3.60 -12.96 -12.46
CA LYS A 81 -3.64 -13.18 -13.92
C LYS A 81 -2.52 -12.41 -14.62
N LYS A 82 -1.26 -12.74 -14.31
CA LYS A 82 -0.13 -12.51 -15.22
C LYS A 82 1.12 -13.21 -14.70
#